data_AF-A0A1N6D3D0-F1
#
_entry.id   AF-A0A1N6D3D0-F1
#
_cell.length_a   1.000
_cell.length_b   1.000
_cell.length_c   1.000
_cell.angle_alpha   90.00
_cell.angle_beta   90.00
_cell.angle_gamma   90.00
#
_symmetry.space_group_name_H-M   'P 1'
#
loop_
_entity.id
_entity.type
_entity.pdbx_description
1 polymer ?
#
loop_
_entity_poly.entity_id
_entity_poly.type
_entity_poly.pdbx_seq_one_letter_code
_entity_poly.pdbx_strand_id
1 'polypeptide(L)'
;MKKLIFYVFGPCSPGDEKYVTILYHITGNLGKSRHFFEFGLGGTIIGGNTTQPYLFYPIVGYRILPLKSKRLNFRVFGLIPFSGRITDDILFMPFGLNLGISI
;
A
#
# COMPACT_ATOMS: atom_id res chain seq x y z
N MET A 1 12.38 27.02 1.87
CA MET A 1 11.90 26.16 2.97
C MET A 1 10.39 26.32 3.09
N LYS A 2 9.60 25.39 2.57
CA LYS A 2 8.14 25.38 2.75
C LYS A 2 7.78 24.18 3.63
N LYS A 3 7.08 24.47 4.74
CA LYS A 3 6.61 23.50 5.73
C LYS A 3 5.45 22.69 5.15
N LEU A 4 5.52 21.37 5.29
CA LEU A 4 4.41 20.46 5.04
C LEU A 4 3.38 20.60 6.18
N ILE A 5 2.16 21.03 5.85
CA ILE A 5 1.03 21.12 6.79
C ILE A 5 0.03 20.03 6.38
N PHE A 6 -0.24 19.08 7.29
CA PHE A 6 -1.32 18.11 7.12
C PHE A 6 -2.66 18.83 7.29
N TYR A 7 -3.37 19.08 6.18
CA TYR A 7 -4.72 19.63 6.21
C TYR A 7 -5.74 18.51 6.50
N VAL A 8 -6.04 18.30 7.78
CA VAL A 8 -7.13 17.41 8.22
C VAL A 8 -8.48 18.15 8.22
N PHE A 9 -8.50 19.49 8.28
CA PHE A 9 -9.72 20.33 8.27
C PHE A 9 -9.46 21.75 7.69
N GLY A 10 -9.26 21.91 6.38
CA GLY A 10 -9.18 23.24 5.76
C GLY A 10 -9.37 23.21 4.24
N PRO A 11 -9.77 24.34 3.61
CA PRO A 11 -10.08 24.37 2.17
C PRO A 11 -8.82 24.21 1.32
N CYS A 12 -8.82 23.24 0.40
CA CYS A 12 -7.76 23.04 -0.59
C CYS A 12 -7.59 24.30 -1.45
N SER A 13 -6.34 24.75 -1.60
CA SER A 13 -6.01 25.90 -2.45
C SER A 13 -5.92 25.48 -3.92
N PRO A 14 -6.25 26.34 -4.91
CA PRO A 14 -6.37 25.94 -6.32
C PRO A 14 -5.04 25.75 -7.06
N GLY A 15 -3.95 25.44 -6.35
CA GLY A 15 -2.61 25.20 -6.91
C GLY A 15 -2.09 23.78 -6.70
N ASP A 16 -2.92 22.88 -6.17
CA ASP A 16 -2.52 21.51 -5.85
C ASP A 16 -2.22 20.73 -7.14
N GLU A 17 -0.98 20.24 -7.26
CA GLU A 17 -0.60 19.32 -8.33
C GLU A 17 -1.50 18.09 -8.25
N LYS A 18 -2.23 17.82 -9.34
CA LYS A 18 -3.14 16.68 -9.40
C LYS A 18 -2.35 15.43 -9.73
N TYR A 19 -2.20 14.57 -8.73
CA TYR A 19 -1.64 13.23 -8.91
C TYR A 19 -2.76 12.20 -9.10
N VAL A 20 -2.55 11.29 -10.05
CA VAL A 20 -3.38 10.10 -10.23
C VAL A 20 -2.51 8.89 -9.98
N THR A 21 -2.84 8.08 -8.98
CA THR A 21 -2.08 6.88 -8.65
C THR A 21 -2.89 5.64 -8.97
N ILE A 22 -2.36 4.77 -9.83
CA ILE A 22 -2.95 3.45 -10.12
C ILE A 22 -2.07 2.40 -9.47
N LEU A 23 -2.63 1.72 -8.47
CA LEU A 23 -1.96 0.65 -7.74
C LEU A 23 -2.34 -0.70 -8.34
N TYR A 24 -1.34 -1.54 -8.61
CA TYR A 24 -1.56 -2.93 -8.96
C TYR A 24 -0.64 -3.82 -8.13
N HIS A 25 -1.11 -5.02 -7.80
CA HIS A 25 -0.26 -6.01 -7.16
C HIS A 25 -0.72 -7.42 -7.48
N ILE A 26 0.23 -8.34 -7.47
CA ILE A 26 0.01 -9.76 -7.57
C ILE A 26 0.73 -10.44 -6.41
N THR A 27 0.01 -11.28 -5.67
CA THR A 27 0.52 -11.95 -4.48
C THR A 27 0.14 -13.42 -4.49
N GLY A 28 1.11 -14.29 -4.23
CA GLY A 28 0.90 -15.69 -3.90
C GLY A 28 0.83 -15.88 -2.38
N ASN A 29 0.06 -16.88 -1.96
CA ASN A 29 -0.02 -17.30 -0.56
C ASN A 29 0.49 -18.73 -0.45
N LEU A 30 1.46 -18.98 0.43
CA LEU A 30 1.97 -20.30 0.76
C LEU A 30 1.85 -20.54 2.26
N GLY A 31 1.20 -21.63 2.63
CA GLY A 31 1.02 -21.98 4.03
C GLY A 31 0.10 -23.17 4.20
N LYS A 32 -0.12 -23.53 5.47
CA LYS A 32 -0.94 -24.67 5.84
C LYS A 32 -1.93 -24.27 6.92
N SER A 33 -3.14 -24.80 6.84
CA SER A 33 -4.19 -24.60 7.84
C SER A 33 -4.66 -23.14 7.91
N ARG A 34 -4.34 -22.42 8.99
CA ARG A 34 -4.76 -21.03 9.22
C ARG A 34 -3.71 -20.00 8.85
N HIS A 35 -2.47 -20.43 8.61
CA HIS A 35 -1.32 -19.55 8.54
C HIS A 35 -0.75 -19.58 7.13
N PHE A 36 -0.75 -18.41 6.48
CA PHE A 36 -0.28 -18.24 5.12
C PHE A 36 0.76 -17.12 5.08
N PHE A 37 1.95 -17.45 4.60
CA PHE A 37 2.92 -16.46 4.19
C PHE A 37 2.52 -15.94 2.81
N GLU A 38 2.60 -14.64 2.64
CA GLU A 38 2.29 -13.97 1.40
C GLU A 38 3.57 -13.39 0.81
N PHE A 39 3.77 -13.61 -0.47
CA PHE A 39 4.86 -13.03 -1.23
C PHE A 39 4.33 -12.58 -2.58
N GLY A 40 4.84 -11.48 -3.08
CA GLY A 40 4.35 -10.93 -4.33
C GLY A 40 5.13 -9.73 -4.80
N LEU A 41 4.60 -9.12 -5.84
CA LEU A 41 5.14 -7.93 -6.46
C LEU A 41 3.98 -6.95 -6.65
N GLY A 42 4.26 -5.68 -6.40
CA GLY A 42 3.33 -4.58 -6.59
C GLY A 42 4.00 -3.44 -7.33
N GLY A 43 3.16 -2.67 -8.01
CA GLY A 43 3.57 -1.46 -8.69
C GLY A 43 2.55 -0.35 -8.47
N THR A 44 3.02 0.88 -8.49
CA THR A 44 2.19 2.08 -8.51
C THR A 44 2.60 2.94 -9.69
N ILE A 45 1.67 3.19 -10.60
CA ILE A 45 1.83 4.17 -11.68
C ILE A 45 1.35 5.51 -11.14
N ILE A 46 2.19 6.53 -11.25
CA ILE A 46 1.91 7.89 -10.79
C ILE A 46 1.83 8.78 -12.03
N GLY A 47 0.63 9.24 -12.36
CA GLY A 47 0.38 10.29 -13.33
C GLY A 47 0.39 11.67 -12.66
N GLY A 48 1.06 12.64 -13.26
CA GLY A 48 1.21 14.00 -12.73
C GLY A 48 2.64 14.53 -12.93
N ASN A 49 2.95 15.66 -12.30
CA ASN A 49 4.28 16.26 -12.32
C ASN A 49 5.19 15.54 -11.30
N THR A 50 5.71 14.37 -11.65
CA THR A 50 6.58 13.60 -10.76
C THR A 50 7.87 13.18 -11.45
N THR A 51 8.97 13.20 -10.71
CA THR A 51 10.27 12.69 -11.17
C THR A 51 10.30 11.16 -11.25
N GLN A 52 9.34 10.49 -10.60
CA GLN A 52 9.25 9.05 -10.56
C GLN A 52 7.82 8.57 -10.87
N PRO A 53 7.48 8.40 -12.16
CA PRO A 53 6.14 8.02 -12.59
C PRO A 53 5.79 6.55 -12.30
N TYR A 54 6.75 5.77 -11.80
CA TYR A 54 6.55 4.36 -11.51
C TYR A 54 7.34 3.91 -10.28
N LEU A 55 6.62 3.27 -9.35
CA LEU A 55 7.17 2.62 -8.16
C LEU A 55 6.95 1.13 -8.28
N PHE A 56 7.99 0.34 -8.01
CA PHE A 56 7.93 -1.11 -7.97
C PHE A 56 8.44 -1.59 -6.61
N TYR A 57 7.71 -2.52 -6.00
CA TYR A 57 8.01 -3.03 -4.67
C TYR A 57 7.62 -4.50 -4.57
N PRO A 58 8.43 -5.36 -3.93
CA PRO A 58 7.97 -6.67 -3.52
C PRO A 58 7.06 -6.49 -2.30
N ILE A 59 6.15 -7.44 -2.18
CA ILE A 59 5.18 -7.53 -1.09
C ILE A 59 5.56 -8.79 -0.31
N VAL A 60 5.73 -8.63 1.00
CA VAL A 60 5.88 -9.76 1.91
C VAL A 60 4.87 -9.58 3.02
N GLY A 61 4.10 -10.61 3.31
CA GLY A 61 3.05 -10.53 4.29
C GLY A 61 2.81 -11.83 5.02
N TYR A 62 1.96 -11.73 6.03
CA TYR A 62 1.46 -12.86 6.80
C TYR A 62 -0.04 -12.71 6.95
N ARG A 63 -0.75 -13.76 6.55
CA ARG A 63 -2.20 -13.84 6.57
C ARG A 63 -2.65 -14.98 7.47
N ILE A 64 -3.59 -14.66 8.36
CA ILE A 64 -4.28 -15.62 9.20
C ILE A 64 -5.69 -15.77 8.64
N LEU A 65 -5.93 -16.87 7.93
CA LEU A 65 -7.24 -17.20 7.39
C LEU A 65 -8.02 -18.07 8.39
N PRO A 66 -9.31 -17.77 8.61
CA PRO A 66 -10.14 -18.63 9.43
C PRO A 66 -10.56 -19.90 8.68
N LEU A 67 -10.45 -21.06 9.34
CA LEU A 67 -10.94 -22.34 8.80
C LEU A 67 -12.46 -22.54 8.91
N LYS A 68 -13.16 -21.66 9.64
CA LYS A 68 -14.60 -21.75 9.87
C LYS A 68 -15.24 -20.41 9.52
N SER A 69 -16.43 -20.46 8.93
CA SER A 69 -17.29 -19.30 8.66
C SER A 69 -17.53 -18.47 9.93
N LYS A 70 -17.72 -17.15 9.77
CA LYS A 70 -17.93 -16.12 10.82
C LYS A 70 -16.72 -15.81 11.71
N ARG A 71 -15.51 -15.86 11.17
CA ARG A 71 -14.28 -15.52 11.92
C ARG A 71 -13.49 -14.43 11.22
N LEU A 72 -12.69 -13.72 12.01
CA LEU A 72 -11.81 -12.66 11.53
C LEU A 72 -10.67 -13.24 10.71
N ASN A 73 -10.41 -12.61 9.56
CA ASN A 73 -9.23 -12.74 8.73
C ASN A 73 -8.33 -11.54 9.01
N PHE A 74 -7.05 -11.80 9.21
CA PHE A 74 -6.06 -10.79 9.48
C PHE A 74 -4.90 -10.93 8.50
N ARG A 75 -4.47 -9.81 7.92
CA ARG A 75 -3.34 -9.77 6.99
C ARG A 75 -2.46 -8.57 7.35
N VAL A 76 -1.20 -8.85 7.65
CA VAL A 76 -0.14 -7.84 7.73
C VAL A 76 0.69 -7.97 6.47
N PHE A 77 0.99 -6.87 5.80
CA PHE A 77 1.88 -6.89 4.66
C PHE A 77 2.83 -5.69 4.73
N GLY A 78 4.09 -5.96 4.37
CA GLY A 78 5.12 -4.98 4.12
C GLY A 78 5.37 -4.85 2.63
N LEU A 79 5.66 -3.62 2.21
CA LEU A 79 6.04 -3.24 0.87
C LEU A 79 7.47 -2.69 0.95
N ILE A 80 8.41 -3.30 0.24
CA ILE A 80 9.82 -2.86 0.26
C ILE A 80 10.09 -2.02 -0.99
N PRO A 81 10.10 -0.68 -0.94
CA PRO A 81 10.35 0.11 -2.13
C PRO A 81 11.76 -0.18 -2.65
N PHE A 82 11.86 -0.74 -3.87
CA PHE A 82 13.15 -0.94 -4.55
C PHE A 82 13.75 0.41 -4.99
N SER A 83 12.90 1.41 -5.23
CA SER A 83 13.27 2.78 -5.58
C SER A 83 12.23 3.77 -5.06
N GLY A 84 12.56 5.07 -5.01
CA GLY A 84 11.57 6.13 -4.78
C GLY A 84 11.05 6.30 -3.37
N ARG A 85 11.92 6.13 -2.36
CA ARG A 85 11.53 6.30 -0.95
C ARG A 85 11.10 7.73 -0.60
N ILE A 86 11.50 8.71 -1.39
CA ILE A 86 11.20 10.13 -1.19
C ILE A 86 11.09 10.78 -2.58
N THR A 87 9.87 11.06 -3.00
CA THR A 87 9.60 12.07 -4.02
C THR A 87 8.99 13.25 -3.28
N ASP A 88 9.31 14.48 -3.67
CA ASP A 88 9.14 15.69 -2.83
C ASP A 88 7.72 15.89 -2.27
N ASP A 89 6.70 15.33 -2.92
CA ASP A 89 5.29 15.50 -2.54
C ASP A 89 4.50 14.18 -2.34
N ILE A 90 5.12 13.01 -2.46
CA ILE A 90 4.43 11.71 -2.37
C ILE A 90 5.03 10.84 -1.26
N LEU A 91 4.22 10.58 -0.22
CA LEU A 91 4.60 9.71 0.89
C LEU A 91 4.28 8.24 0.58
N PHE A 92 5.31 7.39 0.54
CA PHE A 92 5.15 5.95 0.45
C PHE A 92 5.00 5.31 1.84
N MET A 93 3.92 4.56 2.06
CA MET A 93 3.72 3.79 3.30
C MET A 93 4.14 2.33 3.12
N PRO A 94 5.23 1.87 3.77
CA PRO A 94 5.79 0.53 3.54
C PRO A 94 5.09 -0.58 4.31
N PHE A 95 4.05 -0.30 5.09
CA PHE A 95 3.34 -1.32 5.88
C PHE A 95 1.83 -1.10 5.79
N GLY A 96 1.09 -2.20 5.80
CA GLY A 96 -0.37 -2.19 5.77
C GLY A 96 -0.98 -3.32 6.57
N LEU A 97 -2.21 -3.08 7.01
CA LEU A 97 -3.05 -4.02 7.74
C LEU A 97 -4.37 -4.18 6.99
N ASN A 98 -4.83 -5.42 6.86
CA ASN A 98 -6.14 -5.72 6.30
C ASN A 98 -6.89 -6.65 7.26
N LEU A 99 -8.10 -6.21 7.61
CA LEU A 99 -9.04 -6.93 8.44
C LEU A 99 -10.24 -7.31 7.57
N GLY A 100 -10.64 -8.58 7.63
CA GLY A 100 -11.82 -9.08 6.95
C GLY A 100 -12.62 -10.00 7.85
N ILE A 101 -13.90 -10.18 7.53
CA ILE A 101 -14.75 -11.19 8.16
C ILE A 101 -15.05 -12.24 7.10
N SER A 102 -14.72 -13.50 7.39
CA SER A 102 -15.17 -14.61 6.54
C SER A 102 -16.64 -14.85 6.80
N ILE A 103 -17.46 -14.69 5.76
CA ILE A 103 -18.87 -15.09 5.76
C ILE A 103 -18.93 -16.61 5.57
#